data_AF-A0A662CQ55-F1
#
_entry.id   AF-A0A662CQ55-F1
#
_cell.length_a   1.000
_cell.length_b   1.000
_cell.length_c   1.000
_cell.angle_alpha   90.00
_cell.angle_beta   90.00
_cell.angle_gamma   90.00
#
_symmetry.space_group_name_H-M   'P 1'
#
loop_
_entity.id
_entity.type
_entity.pdbx_description
1 polymer ?
#
loop_
_entity_poly.entity_id
_entity_poly.type
_entity_poly.pdbx_seq_one_letter_code
_entity_poly.pdbx_strand_id
1 'polypeptide(L)'
;MMNKRIWRFFFVVFLLSVFSLPVWAGFEGALRDLAQDIAQDFPPLRGKVVSVDGHWAIINVGRDRGVFPGMVFTVYRPGKPYYHPITGVLLGYTEKNLGVLQVVRTYPQSSLGLFKGEGEARPGDGIRISASKLNLYLFPLIDKTGEGFNLMAFTQRLRAYLGETGRFNIFGEERVILTISTASEGGYLEALKKLESDPKVQGAALIGSIVKDKGDYYFRGDLISLDTGKRIDHFYVMLGKGGWRPLIERDLLFASSNWADNGLAMGVGDFDGDGKPEVLLAFKNRLDLYRVDVKSSRMRLLSSFRLKPRTRLLTMDVVDLNGDGRAEVVFSMADENLFALRSSIVSFDPASRKWSYIVRDKELIIRGFNVGGQGFLITQGVSKETAQLYLPRLAHLVDGKIKNGRKLEGLKDDTICGAQLVVLGKEERLKALVNEEGRLALKDPLTGTLLWSMNGLYGNWGMAFFFRQPLAKAFYQGEGELEEKDYIQFAEDVMVVPGRSLIFSNGSSYMLATFTNIPDVWGVHFSPFDKSSVRLFVWRDSYFDDIGWLRRIRGGVVDLQAADMNGDGNKELLVLTKRGRKDREGGVRYYTRLLIYKVAP
;
A
#
# COMPACT_ATOMS: atom_id res chain seq x y z
N MET A 1 57.01 -36.38 39.18
CA MET A 1 56.27 -37.35 38.35
C MET A 1 54.85 -36.85 38.20
N MET A 2 54.59 -36.16 37.09
CA MET A 2 53.46 -35.25 36.92
C MET A 2 52.40 -35.89 36.02
N ASN A 3 51.17 -35.85 36.51
CA ASN A 3 50.13 -36.82 36.20
C ASN A 3 49.41 -36.53 34.87
N LYS A 4 49.32 -37.55 34.02
CA LYS A 4 48.71 -37.57 32.69
C LYS A 4 47.17 -37.46 32.74
N ARG A 5 46.60 -36.30 33.09
CA ARG A 5 45.13 -36.10 33.04
C ARG A 5 44.59 -34.78 32.49
N ILE A 6 45.41 -33.90 31.90
CA ILE A 6 44.92 -32.57 31.43
C ILE A 6 44.83 -32.44 29.89
N TRP A 7 45.32 -33.41 29.10
CA TRP A 7 45.41 -33.27 27.64
C TRP A 7 44.38 -34.04 26.80
N ARG A 8 43.26 -34.48 27.39
CA ARG A 8 42.16 -35.14 26.66
C ARG A 8 40.82 -34.38 26.65
N PHE A 9 40.75 -33.20 27.27
CA PHE A 9 39.52 -32.40 27.28
C PHE A 9 39.50 -31.25 26.25
N PHE A 10 40.63 -30.92 25.62
CA PHE A 10 40.71 -29.84 24.62
C PHE A 10 40.63 -30.31 23.16
N PHE A 11 40.52 -31.62 22.90
CA PHE A 11 40.48 -32.16 21.53
C PHE A 11 39.13 -32.77 21.12
N VAL A 12 38.11 -32.73 21.99
CA VAL A 12 36.75 -33.22 21.69
C VAL A 12 35.73 -32.07 21.55
N VAL A 13 36.11 -30.83 21.86
CA VAL A 13 35.25 -29.64 21.63
C VAL A 13 35.59 -28.91 20.34
N PHE A 14 36.70 -29.23 19.67
CA PHE A 14 37.10 -28.60 18.41
C PHE A 14 36.59 -29.33 17.13
N LEU A 15 35.77 -30.38 17.30
CA LEU A 15 35.23 -31.17 16.19
C LEU A 15 33.69 -31.20 16.12
N LEU A 16 33.02 -30.35 16.90
CA LEU A 16 31.56 -30.14 16.88
C LEU A 16 31.16 -28.65 16.85
N SER A 17 32.07 -27.80 16.35
CA SER A 17 31.77 -26.39 16.07
C SER A 17 32.25 -25.99 14.67
N VAL A 18 32.17 -26.91 13.70
CA VAL A 18 31.78 -26.46 12.36
C VAL A 18 30.32 -26.08 12.54
N PHE A 19 30.10 -24.81 12.87
CA PHE A 19 28.81 -24.17 12.71
C PHE A 19 28.32 -24.56 11.31
N SER A 20 27.39 -25.52 11.25
CA SER A 20 26.34 -25.46 10.26
C SER A 20 25.59 -24.17 10.57
N LEU A 21 26.15 -23.04 10.15
CA LEU A 21 25.33 -21.92 9.75
C LEU A 21 24.34 -22.57 8.78
N PRO A 22 23.04 -22.65 9.11
CA PRO A 22 22.09 -22.86 8.04
C PRO A 22 22.39 -21.69 7.12
N VAL A 23 22.90 -21.96 5.92
CA VAL A 23 22.97 -20.94 4.89
C VAL A 23 21.52 -20.59 4.64
N TRP A 24 21.03 -19.58 5.36
CA TRP A 24 19.87 -18.81 5.01
C TRP A 24 20.29 -18.09 3.73
N ALA A 25 20.31 -18.81 2.60
CA ALA A 25 20.17 -18.21 1.30
C ALA A 25 18.77 -17.61 1.31
N GLY A 26 18.68 -16.42 1.91
CA GLY A 26 17.45 -15.70 2.09
C GLY A 26 16.89 -15.37 0.72
N PHE A 27 15.58 -15.33 0.62
CA PHE A 27 14.80 -14.83 -0.51
C PHE A 27 15.49 -13.76 -1.39
N GLU A 28 16.18 -12.78 -0.79
CA GLU A 28 16.95 -11.74 -1.48
C GLU A 28 18.13 -12.29 -2.31
N GLY A 29 18.86 -13.27 -1.77
CA GLY A 29 19.91 -13.99 -2.50
C GLY A 29 19.32 -14.73 -3.70
N ALA A 30 18.26 -15.51 -3.50
CA ALA A 30 17.60 -16.24 -4.57
C ALA A 30 17.06 -15.32 -5.69
N LEU A 31 16.55 -14.15 -5.35
CA LEU A 31 16.11 -13.13 -6.32
C LEU A 31 17.27 -12.46 -7.06
N ARG A 32 18.36 -12.19 -6.35
CA ARG A 32 19.59 -11.65 -6.94
C ARG A 32 20.20 -12.65 -7.91
N ASP A 33 20.26 -13.91 -7.53
CA ASP A 33 20.74 -15.01 -8.36
C ASP A 33 19.85 -15.17 -9.60
N LEU A 34 18.52 -15.20 -9.42
CA LEU A 34 17.58 -15.20 -10.55
C LEU A 34 17.80 -14.02 -11.51
N ALA A 35 18.00 -12.80 -11.00
CA ALA A 35 18.26 -11.64 -11.83
C ALA A 35 19.59 -11.75 -12.59
N GLN A 36 20.61 -12.32 -11.95
CA GLN A 36 21.91 -12.59 -12.58
C GLN A 36 21.80 -13.68 -13.64
N ASP A 37 21.07 -14.76 -13.38
CA ASP A 37 20.82 -15.85 -14.33
C ASP A 37 20.10 -15.32 -15.57
N ILE A 38 19.02 -14.55 -15.38
CA ILE A 38 18.32 -13.87 -16.49
C ILE A 38 19.29 -12.96 -17.27
N ALA A 39 20.20 -12.25 -16.62
CA ALA A 39 21.19 -11.42 -17.33
C ALA A 39 22.22 -12.26 -18.10
N GLN A 40 22.61 -13.42 -17.58
CA GLN A 40 23.53 -14.35 -18.20
C GLN A 40 22.93 -15.02 -19.45
N ASP A 41 21.61 -15.06 -19.59
CA ASP A 41 20.93 -15.50 -20.82
C ASP A 41 21.14 -14.56 -22.02
N PHE A 42 21.62 -13.33 -21.79
CA PHE A 42 21.86 -12.34 -22.83
C PHE A 42 23.31 -11.85 -22.91
N PRO A 43 24.30 -12.76 -23.09
CA PRO A 43 25.69 -12.36 -23.16
C PRO A 43 25.96 -11.62 -24.48
N PRO A 44 26.79 -10.57 -24.48
CA PRO A 44 27.16 -9.89 -25.72
C PRO A 44 27.98 -10.84 -26.60
N LEU A 45 27.40 -11.29 -27.71
CA LEU A 45 28.01 -12.24 -28.63
C LEU A 45 27.93 -11.73 -30.07
N ARG A 46 28.94 -12.09 -30.86
CA ARG A 46 28.99 -11.84 -32.31
C ARG A 46 29.54 -13.07 -33.02
N GLY A 47 29.02 -13.30 -34.22
CA GLY A 47 29.43 -14.38 -35.10
C GLY A 47 28.89 -14.17 -36.52
N LYS A 48 28.88 -15.24 -37.30
CA LYS A 48 28.38 -15.28 -38.67
C LYS A 48 27.55 -16.53 -38.92
N VAL A 49 26.63 -16.41 -39.87
CA VAL A 49 25.94 -17.54 -40.50
C VAL A 49 26.92 -18.29 -41.41
N VAL A 50 27.00 -19.61 -41.24
CA VAL A 50 27.90 -20.51 -41.98
C VAL A 50 27.18 -21.18 -43.14
N SER A 51 25.96 -21.68 -42.89
CA SER A 51 25.12 -22.31 -43.90
C SER A 51 23.65 -22.06 -43.61
N VAL A 52 22.81 -22.15 -44.64
CA VAL A 52 21.35 -21.96 -44.56
C VAL A 52 20.67 -23.04 -45.40
N ASP A 53 19.63 -23.65 -44.84
CA ASP A 53 18.74 -24.62 -45.50
C ASP A 53 17.28 -24.27 -45.14
N GLY A 54 16.59 -23.61 -46.06
CA GLY A 54 15.28 -23.03 -45.82
C GLY A 54 15.30 -22.03 -44.64
N HIS A 55 14.52 -22.33 -43.59
CA HIS A 55 14.48 -21.53 -42.36
C HIS A 55 15.54 -21.94 -41.33
N TRP A 56 16.35 -22.96 -41.60
CA TRP A 56 17.40 -23.41 -40.70
C TRP A 56 18.73 -22.78 -41.07
N ALA A 57 19.49 -22.35 -40.07
CA ALA A 57 20.81 -21.77 -40.28
C ALA A 57 21.80 -22.25 -39.22
N ILE A 58 23.02 -22.57 -39.66
CA ILE A 58 24.14 -22.89 -38.79
C ILE A 58 24.96 -21.63 -38.56
N ILE A 59 25.29 -21.35 -37.31
CA ILE A 59 26.12 -20.20 -36.91
C ILE A 59 27.45 -20.68 -36.33
N ASN A 60 28.51 -19.89 -36.47
CA ASN A 60 29.86 -20.23 -35.99
C ASN A 60 30.11 -19.89 -34.51
N VAL A 61 29.07 -19.93 -33.70
CA VAL A 61 29.14 -19.71 -32.26
C VAL A 61 28.41 -20.86 -31.57
N GLY A 62 29.11 -21.54 -30.67
CA GLY A 62 28.63 -22.75 -30.00
C GLY A 62 28.70 -22.66 -28.48
N ARG A 63 28.46 -23.79 -27.81
CA ARG A 63 28.42 -23.91 -26.35
C ARG A 63 29.72 -23.46 -25.66
N ASP A 64 30.87 -23.58 -26.33
CA ASP A 64 32.17 -23.16 -25.79
C ASP A 64 32.22 -21.63 -25.54
N ARG A 65 31.32 -20.88 -26.18
CA ARG A 65 31.13 -19.43 -25.96
C ARG A 65 29.85 -19.11 -25.19
N GLY A 66 29.28 -20.09 -24.49
CA GLY A 66 28.10 -19.90 -23.64
C GLY A 66 26.77 -19.95 -24.39
N VAL A 67 26.72 -20.44 -25.63
CA VAL A 67 25.45 -20.57 -26.37
C VAL A 67 24.65 -21.78 -25.90
N PHE A 68 23.36 -21.61 -25.64
CA PHE A 68 22.44 -22.68 -25.26
C PHE A 68 21.15 -22.71 -26.12
N PRO A 69 20.45 -23.86 -26.20
CA PRO A 69 19.15 -23.95 -26.89
C PRO A 69 18.11 -23.00 -26.32
N GLY A 70 17.47 -22.19 -27.16
CA GLY A 70 16.51 -21.15 -26.76
C GLY A 70 17.01 -19.74 -26.98
N MET A 71 18.34 -19.52 -26.94
CA MET A 71 18.97 -18.22 -27.20
C MET A 71 18.56 -17.62 -28.55
N VAL A 72 18.44 -16.30 -28.60
CA VAL A 72 18.01 -15.58 -29.80
C VAL A 72 19.07 -14.58 -30.24
N PHE A 73 19.50 -14.69 -31.50
CA PHE A 73 20.42 -13.78 -32.15
C PHE A 73 19.69 -12.88 -33.13
N THR A 74 20.03 -11.59 -33.16
CA THR A 74 19.69 -10.73 -34.29
C THR A 74 20.58 -11.08 -35.48
N VAL A 75 19.98 -11.28 -36.65
CA VAL A 75 20.68 -11.51 -37.91
C VAL A 75 20.68 -10.22 -38.72
N TYR A 76 21.84 -9.83 -39.24
CA TYR A 76 22.00 -8.61 -40.03
C TYR A 76 22.93 -8.84 -41.22
N ARG A 77 22.69 -8.08 -42.29
CA ARG A 77 23.56 -8.04 -43.47
C ARG A 77 24.44 -6.79 -43.42
N PRO A 78 25.77 -6.93 -43.37
CA PRO A 78 26.68 -5.81 -43.58
C PRO A 78 26.48 -5.23 -44.98
N GLY A 79 26.37 -3.92 -45.06
CA GLY A 79 26.17 -3.13 -46.26
C GLY A 79 27.44 -2.38 -46.65
N LYS A 80 27.27 -1.15 -47.15
CA LYS A 80 28.40 -0.33 -47.64
C LYS A 80 29.25 0.18 -46.47
N PRO A 81 30.58 0.28 -46.62
CA PRO A 81 31.41 0.96 -45.65
C PRO A 81 31.01 2.44 -45.56
N TYR A 82 30.99 3.01 -44.35
CA TYR A 82 30.84 4.44 -44.14
C TYR A 82 32.05 4.99 -43.37
N TYR A 83 32.46 6.20 -43.75
CA TYR A 83 33.71 6.82 -43.33
C TYR A 83 33.42 8.11 -42.56
N HIS A 84 34.33 8.50 -41.66
CA HIS A 84 34.24 9.78 -40.99
C HIS A 84 34.36 10.91 -42.03
N PRO A 85 33.42 11.86 -42.08
CA PRO A 85 33.31 12.80 -43.20
C PRO A 85 34.55 13.71 -43.35
N ILE A 86 35.29 13.94 -42.26
CA ILE A 86 36.49 14.80 -42.24
C ILE A 86 37.80 14.00 -42.31
N THR A 87 37.93 12.88 -41.59
CA THR A 87 39.21 12.16 -41.45
C THR A 87 39.37 11.03 -42.46
N GLY A 88 38.31 10.64 -43.18
CA GLY A 88 38.33 9.53 -44.13
C GLY A 88 38.52 8.15 -43.49
N VAL A 89 38.56 8.06 -42.16
CA VAL A 89 38.72 6.80 -41.43
C VAL A 89 37.45 5.95 -41.59
N LEU A 90 37.62 4.66 -41.90
CA LEU A 90 36.51 3.70 -41.96
C LEU A 90 35.90 3.55 -40.56
N LEU A 91 34.66 4.01 -40.40
CA LEU A 91 33.93 3.93 -39.12
C LEU A 91 33.18 2.62 -38.96
N GLY A 92 32.75 2.01 -40.07
CA GLY A 92 32.08 0.72 -40.05
C GLY A 92 31.36 0.43 -41.36
N TYR A 93 30.46 -0.55 -41.32
CA TYR A 93 29.58 -0.90 -42.42
C TYR A 93 28.14 -0.59 -42.02
N THR A 94 27.32 -0.12 -42.96
CA THR A 94 25.87 -0.04 -42.71
C THR A 94 25.33 -1.43 -42.42
N GLU A 95 24.27 -1.54 -41.62
CA GLU A 95 23.69 -2.83 -41.28
C GLU A 95 22.22 -2.84 -41.66
N LYS A 96 21.79 -3.88 -42.40
CA LYS A 96 20.37 -4.16 -42.62
C LYS A 96 19.95 -5.28 -41.67
N ASN A 97 19.01 -4.99 -40.76
CA ASN A 97 18.40 -6.02 -39.92
C ASN A 97 17.57 -6.97 -40.80
N LEU A 98 17.84 -8.28 -40.72
CA LEU A 98 17.13 -9.30 -41.49
C LEU A 98 16.06 -10.02 -40.67
N GLY A 99 16.19 -10.01 -39.34
CA GLY A 99 15.33 -10.75 -38.42
C GLY A 99 16.12 -11.37 -37.28
N VAL A 100 15.60 -12.48 -36.76
CA VAL A 100 16.16 -13.19 -35.61
C VAL A 100 16.37 -14.67 -35.90
N LEU A 101 17.36 -15.26 -35.24
CA LEU A 101 17.66 -16.69 -35.28
C LEU A 101 17.62 -17.24 -33.86
N GLN A 102 16.70 -18.17 -33.62
CA GLN A 102 16.59 -18.85 -32.33
C GLN A 102 17.30 -20.19 -32.38
N VAL A 103 18.24 -20.38 -31.46
CA VAL A 103 19.03 -21.59 -31.35
C VAL A 103 18.14 -22.75 -30.92
N VAL A 104 18.22 -23.86 -31.66
CA VAL A 104 17.48 -25.09 -31.36
C VAL A 104 18.44 -26.17 -30.83
N ARG A 105 19.67 -26.19 -31.33
CA ARG A 105 20.69 -27.17 -30.90
C ARG A 105 22.08 -26.54 -30.94
N THR A 106 22.92 -26.89 -29.97
CA THR A 106 24.29 -26.38 -29.85
C THR A 106 25.32 -27.51 -30.01
N TYR A 107 26.47 -27.13 -30.56
CA TYR A 107 27.70 -27.91 -30.69
C TYR A 107 28.85 -27.11 -30.05
N PRO A 108 30.07 -27.66 -29.87
CA PRO A 108 31.22 -26.94 -29.30
C PRO A 108 31.43 -25.53 -29.89
N GLN A 109 31.59 -25.46 -31.21
CA GLN A 109 31.95 -24.23 -31.92
C GLN A 109 30.87 -23.72 -32.89
N SER A 110 29.73 -24.41 -32.98
CA SER A 110 28.63 -24.02 -33.85
C SER A 110 27.29 -24.26 -33.20
N SER A 111 26.24 -23.65 -33.73
CA SER A 111 24.85 -23.92 -33.30
C SER A 111 23.92 -23.92 -34.50
N LEU A 112 22.88 -24.75 -34.43
CA LEU A 112 21.78 -24.79 -35.38
C LEU A 112 20.61 -23.98 -34.81
N GLY A 113 20.07 -23.06 -35.60
CA GLY A 113 18.89 -22.29 -35.21
C GLY A 113 17.87 -22.14 -36.32
N LEU A 114 16.66 -21.77 -35.90
CA LEU A 114 15.55 -21.44 -36.77
C LEU A 114 15.52 -19.92 -36.97
N PHE A 115 15.61 -19.48 -38.21
CA PHE A 115 15.57 -18.09 -38.63
C PHE A 115 14.13 -17.63 -38.93
N LYS A 116 13.78 -16.44 -38.46
CA LYS A 116 12.49 -15.75 -38.67
C LYS A 116 12.74 -14.27 -38.96
N GLY A 117 12.25 -13.76 -40.08
CA GLY A 117 12.45 -12.37 -40.48
C GLY A 117 11.83 -12.04 -41.84
N GLU A 118 11.97 -10.77 -42.26
CA GLU A 118 11.39 -10.26 -43.51
C GLU A 118 12.20 -10.64 -44.77
N GLY A 119 13.44 -11.10 -44.60
CA GLY A 119 14.31 -11.54 -45.71
C GLY A 119 14.88 -12.93 -45.49
N GLU A 120 15.73 -13.42 -46.38
CA GLU A 120 16.43 -14.70 -46.21
C GLU A 120 17.85 -14.48 -45.64
N ALA A 121 18.20 -15.28 -44.64
CA ALA A 121 19.56 -15.40 -44.15
C ALA A 121 20.44 -16.05 -45.23
N ARG A 122 21.72 -15.65 -45.30
CA ARG A 122 22.72 -16.19 -46.23
C ARG A 122 24.03 -16.46 -45.51
N PRO A 123 24.84 -17.41 -46.01
CA PRO A 123 26.21 -17.57 -45.54
C PRO A 123 26.98 -16.24 -45.55
N GLY A 124 27.67 -15.94 -44.46
CA GLY A 124 28.41 -14.70 -44.27
C GLY A 124 27.63 -13.56 -43.61
N ASP A 125 26.30 -13.66 -43.48
CA ASP A 125 25.51 -12.70 -42.70
C ASP A 125 25.98 -12.67 -41.24
N GLY A 126 25.93 -11.49 -40.62
CA GLY A 126 26.33 -11.30 -39.24
C GLY A 126 25.23 -11.73 -38.28
N ILE A 127 25.64 -12.29 -37.14
CA ILE A 127 24.74 -12.52 -36.01
C ILE A 127 25.24 -11.81 -34.77
N ARG A 128 24.32 -11.35 -33.91
CA ARG A 128 24.68 -10.75 -32.63
C ARG A 128 23.63 -10.90 -31.56
N ILE A 129 24.10 -10.90 -30.31
CA ILE A 129 23.38 -10.41 -29.15
C ILE A 129 24.04 -9.08 -28.81
N SER A 130 23.25 -7.99 -28.80
CA SER A 130 23.82 -6.64 -28.63
C SER A 130 24.57 -6.50 -27.30
N ALA A 131 25.54 -5.60 -27.22
CA ALA A 131 26.11 -5.17 -25.93
C ALA A 131 25.29 -4.04 -25.29
N SER A 132 24.42 -3.38 -26.06
CA SER A 132 23.49 -2.35 -25.55
C SER A 132 22.39 -2.97 -24.70
N LYS A 133 21.78 -2.16 -23.83
CA LYS A 133 20.63 -2.57 -23.01
C LYS A 133 19.51 -3.19 -23.86
N LEU A 134 18.93 -4.28 -23.38
CA LEU A 134 17.80 -4.97 -24.00
C LEU A 134 16.51 -4.62 -23.28
N ASN A 135 15.38 -4.63 -23.98
CA ASN A 135 14.08 -4.43 -23.35
C ASN A 135 13.61 -5.73 -22.70
N LEU A 136 13.22 -5.66 -21.43
CA LEU A 136 12.67 -6.78 -20.67
C LEU A 136 11.30 -6.38 -20.10
N TYR A 137 10.28 -7.16 -20.43
CA TYR A 137 8.91 -6.93 -20.02
C TYR A 137 8.55 -7.88 -18.88
N LEU A 138 8.24 -7.34 -17.70
CA LEU A 138 7.80 -8.14 -16.56
C LEU A 138 6.29 -8.21 -16.56
N PHE A 139 5.74 -9.41 -16.76
CA PHE A 139 4.29 -9.63 -16.67
C PHE A 139 3.85 -9.76 -15.21
N PRO A 140 2.58 -9.41 -14.91
CA PRO A 140 2.03 -9.67 -13.59
C PRO A 140 2.11 -11.17 -13.27
N LEU A 141 2.65 -11.47 -12.09
CA LEU A 141 2.83 -12.85 -11.63
C LEU A 141 1.52 -13.42 -11.08
N ILE A 142 1.44 -14.75 -11.04
CA ILE A 142 0.27 -15.46 -10.48
C ILE A 142 0.67 -16.14 -9.18
N ASP A 143 -0.05 -15.86 -8.09
CA ASP A 143 0.09 -16.63 -6.86
C ASP A 143 -0.73 -17.93 -6.96
N LYS A 144 -0.05 -19.07 -7.09
CA LYS A 144 -0.66 -20.41 -7.07
C LYS A 144 -0.50 -21.11 -5.72
N THR A 145 0.03 -20.42 -4.71
CA THR A 145 0.19 -20.99 -3.36
C THR A 145 -1.12 -21.03 -2.59
N GLY A 146 -2.06 -20.13 -2.88
CA GLY A 146 -3.28 -19.93 -2.10
C GLY A 146 -3.05 -19.28 -0.73
N GLU A 147 -1.81 -18.87 -0.43
CA GLU A 147 -1.40 -18.31 0.87
C GLU A 147 -1.24 -16.78 0.84
N GLY A 148 -1.55 -16.12 -0.28
CA GLY A 148 -1.53 -14.66 -0.39
C GLY A 148 -0.11 -14.10 -0.49
N PHE A 149 0.74 -14.75 -1.29
CA PHE A 149 2.10 -14.29 -1.58
C PHE A 149 2.07 -12.88 -2.15
N ASN A 150 2.90 -11.97 -1.65
CA ASN A 150 2.86 -10.59 -2.12
C ASN A 150 3.74 -10.42 -3.37
N LEU A 151 3.07 -10.59 -4.51
CA LEU A 151 3.65 -10.59 -5.84
C LEU A 151 4.28 -9.24 -6.21
N MET A 152 3.73 -8.13 -5.69
CA MET A 152 4.19 -6.79 -6.03
C MET A 152 5.61 -6.52 -5.53
N ALA A 153 5.93 -6.86 -4.28
CA ALA A 153 7.30 -6.65 -3.79
C ALA A 153 8.28 -7.66 -4.37
N PHE A 154 7.84 -8.86 -4.73
CA PHE A 154 8.66 -9.77 -5.54
C PHE A 154 9.04 -9.09 -6.86
N THR A 155 8.05 -8.58 -7.61
CA THR A 155 8.28 -7.93 -8.90
C THR A 155 9.14 -6.67 -8.78
N GLN A 156 8.94 -5.85 -7.75
CA GLN A 156 9.76 -4.65 -7.50
C GLN A 156 11.21 -4.98 -7.14
N ARG A 157 11.45 -5.97 -6.28
CA ARG A 157 12.82 -6.40 -5.92
C ARG A 157 13.52 -7.04 -7.10
N LEU A 158 12.83 -7.93 -7.83
CA LEU A 158 13.37 -8.51 -9.04
C LEU A 158 13.73 -7.42 -10.06
N ARG A 159 12.88 -6.40 -10.24
CA ARG A 159 13.18 -5.22 -11.07
C ARG A 159 14.42 -4.49 -10.60
N ALA A 160 14.57 -4.26 -9.29
CA ALA A 160 15.74 -3.58 -8.74
C ALA A 160 17.03 -4.37 -9.07
N TYR A 161 17.06 -5.68 -8.77
CA TYR A 161 18.23 -6.52 -9.06
C TYR A 161 18.51 -6.66 -10.55
N LEU A 162 17.49 -6.81 -11.39
CA LEU A 162 17.65 -6.77 -12.85
C LEU A 162 18.22 -5.42 -13.31
N GLY A 163 17.84 -4.32 -12.66
CA GLY A 163 18.39 -2.98 -12.90
C GLY A 163 19.87 -2.89 -12.55
N GLU A 164 20.28 -3.47 -11.42
CA GLU A 164 21.67 -3.54 -10.97
C GLU A 164 22.58 -4.29 -11.95
N THR A 165 22.05 -5.24 -12.73
CA THR A 165 22.84 -5.93 -13.78
C THR A 165 23.28 -5.00 -14.91
N GLY A 166 22.62 -3.84 -15.07
CA GLY A 166 22.88 -2.90 -16.15
C GLY A 166 22.50 -3.40 -17.55
N ARG A 167 21.96 -4.62 -17.68
CA ARG A 167 21.68 -5.29 -18.96
C ARG A 167 20.35 -4.87 -19.60
N PHE A 168 19.40 -4.36 -18.81
CA PHE A 168 18.01 -4.23 -19.24
C PHE A 168 17.42 -2.81 -19.12
N ASN A 169 16.51 -2.49 -20.05
CA ASN A 169 15.46 -1.47 -19.89
C ASN A 169 14.18 -2.22 -19.47
N ILE A 170 13.73 -2.04 -18.24
CA ILE A 170 12.70 -2.88 -17.65
C ILE A 170 11.33 -2.18 -17.74
N PHE A 171 10.39 -2.79 -18.46
CA PHE A 171 9.02 -2.30 -18.61
C PHE A 171 8.09 -3.06 -17.63
N GLY A 172 7.25 -2.32 -16.90
CA GLY A 172 6.37 -2.85 -15.85
C GLY A 172 4.90 -3.04 -16.20
N GLU A 173 4.13 -3.40 -15.17
CA GLU A 173 2.71 -3.73 -15.27
C GLU A 173 1.89 -2.61 -15.91
N GLU A 174 2.29 -1.33 -15.77
CA GLU A 174 1.56 -0.20 -16.35
C GLU A 174 1.43 -0.24 -17.88
N ARG A 175 2.45 -0.67 -18.63
CA ARG A 175 2.37 -0.84 -20.10
C ARG A 175 1.62 -2.11 -20.50
N VAL A 176 1.72 -3.16 -19.70
CA VAL A 176 1.06 -4.46 -19.95
C VAL A 176 -0.44 -4.38 -19.64
N ILE A 177 -0.83 -3.67 -18.57
CA ILE A 177 -2.22 -3.43 -18.16
C ILE A 177 -2.95 -2.53 -19.17
N LEU A 178 -2.32 -1.48 -19.71
CA LEU A 178 -2.89 -0.68 -20.81
C LEU A 178 -3.20 -1.52 -22.05
N THR A 179 -2.41 -2.58 -22.28
CA THR A 179 -2.62 -3.53 -23.38
C THR A 179 -3.75 -4.51 -23.07
N ILE A 180 -3.90 -4.92 -21.80
CA ILE A 180 -4.97 -5.80 -21.28
C ILE A 180 -6.32 -5.08 -21.19
N SER A 181 -6.38 -3.81 -20.79
CA SER A 181 -7.64 -3.04 -20.63
C SER A 181 -8.37 -2.77 -21.95
N THR A 182 -7.72 -3.06 -23.08
CA THR A 182 -8.31 -2.98 -24.43
C THR A 182 -8.70 -4.35 -25.00
N ALA A 183 -8.41 -5.44 -24.29
CA ALA A 183 -8.74 -6.81 -24.68
C ALA A 183 -10.01 -7.24 -23.94
N SER A 184 -11.06 -7.54 -24.71
CA SER A 184 -12.41 -7.74 -24.17
C SER A 184 -12.68 -9.11 -23.58
N GLU A 185 -11.81 -10.12 -23.75
CA GLU A 185 -11.89 -11.42 -23.06
C GLU A 185 -10.66 -12.30 -23.44
N GLY A 186 -9.62 -12.37 -22.59
CA GLY A 186 -8.49 -13.28 -22.90
C GLY A 186 -7.17 -13.19 -22.12
N GLY A 187 -7.13 -12.69 -20.87
CA GLY A 187 -6.01 -12.93 -19.93
C GLY A 187 -4.58 -12.60 -20.41
N TYR A 188 -3.56 -13.23 -19.78
CA TYR A 188 -2.13 -12.94 -20.04
C TYR A 188 -1.61 -13.44 -21.40
N LEU A 189 -2.21 -14.51 -21.93
CA LEU A 189 -1.82 -15.10 -23.22
C LEU A 189 -2.17 -14.18 -24.40
N GLU A 190 -3.30 -13.47 -24.33
CA GLU A 190 -3.69 -12.51 -25.36
C GLU A 190 -2.80 -11.25 -25.33
N ALA A 191 -2.46 -10.76 -24.12
CA ALA A 191 -1.52 -9.67 -23.96
C ALA A 191 -0.13 -10.01 -24.51
N LEU A 192 0.35 -11.23 -24.28
CA LEU A 192 1.60 -11.74 -24.84
C LEU A 192 1.54 -11.76 -26.38
N LYS A 193 0.49 -12.35 -26.96
CA LYS A 193 0.29 -12.38 -28.42
C LYS A 193 0.23 -10.99 -29.06
N LYS A 194 -0.35 -10.02 -28.36
CA LYS A 194 -0.43 -8.62 -28.82
C LYS A 194 0.92 -7.91 -28.77
N LEU A 195 1.74 -8.19 -27.77
CA LEU A 195 3.12 -7.68 -27.71
C LEU A 195 4.01 -8.36 -28.74
N GLU A 196 3.85 -9.67 -28.97
CA GLU A 196 4.55 -10.41 -30.02
C GLU A 196 4.21 -9.92 -31.44
N SER A 197 3.00 -9.37 -31.65
CA SER A 197 2.57 -8.88 -32.96
C SER A 197 2.87 -7.40 -33.22
N ASP A 198 3.30 -6.64 -32.21
CA ASP A 198 3.68 -5.23 -32.38
C ASP A 198 5.13 -5.11 -32.86
N PRO A 199 5.38 -4.66 -34.11
CA PRO A 199 6.74 -4.56 -34.67
C PRO A 199 7.62 -3.53 -33.94
N LYS A 200 7.04 -2.65 -33.12
CA LYS A 200 7.77 -1.69 -32.28
C LYS A 200 8.23 -2.27 -30.94
N VAL A 201 7.76 -3.47 -30.61
CA VAL A 201 8.11 -4.19 -29.38
C VAL A 201 9.15 -5.24 -29.73
N GLN A 202 10.33 -5.13 -29.15
CA GLN A 202 11.44 -6.07 -29.30
C GLN A 202 12.01 -6.40 -27.93
N GLY A 203 12.57 -7.60 -27.77
CA GLY A 203 13.20 -8.05 -26.52
C GLY A 203 12.54 -9.29 -25.94
N ALA A 204 12.52 -9.39 -24.61
CA ALA A 204 12.03 -10.58 -23.92
C ALA A 204 10.93 -10.25 -22.91
N ALA A 205 10.07 -11.21 -22.62
CA ALA A 205 9.05 -11.16 -21.58
C ALA A 205 9.31 -12.24 -20.54
N LEU A 206 9.28 -11.87 -19.26
CA LEU A 206 9.27 -12.80 -18.15
C LEU A 206 7.84 -13.00 -17.67
N ILE A 207 7.34 -14.22 -17.77
CA ILE A 207 6.04 -14.64 -17.24
C ILE A 207 6.25 -15.69 -16.16
N GLY A 208 5.39 -15.74 -15.15
CA GLY A 208 5.57 -16.76 -14.11
C GLY A 208 4.51 -16.81 -13.03
N SER A 209 4.70 -17.78 -12.15
CA SER A 209 3.86 -18.01 -10.98
C SER A 209 4.69 -18.38 -9.77
N ILE A 210 4.17 -18.07 -8.60
CA ILE A 210 4.71 -18.54 -7.33
C ILE A 210 3.96 -19.80 -6.93
N VAL A 211 4.70 -20.87 -6.66
CA VAL A 211 4.15 -22.17 -6.24
C VAL A 211 4.76 -22.57 -4.91
N LYS A 212 4.05 -23.43 -4.18
CA LYS A 212 4.54 -24.03 -2.94
C LYS A 212 4.65 -25.53 -3.14
N ASP A 213 5.84 -26.07 -2.91
CA ASP A 213 6.10 -27.52 -2.98
C ASP A 213 6.84 -27.98 -1.73
N LYS A 214 6.34 -29.05 -1.09
CA LYS A 214 6.88 -29.64 0.16
C LYS A 214 7.22 -28.63 1.27
N GLY A 215 6.48 -27.51 1.34
CA GLY A 215 6.65 -26.47 2.36
C GLY A 215 7.56 -25.31 1.94
N ASP A 216 8.28 -25.44 0.82
CA ASP A 216 9.14 -24.42 0.25
C ASP A 216 8.43 -23.65 -0.87
N TYR A 217 8.77 -22.37 -1.02
CA TYR A 217 8.23 -21.54 -2.09
C TYR A 217 9.18 -21.52 -3.27
N TYR A 218 8.62 -21.52 -4.46
CA TYR A 218 9.37 -21.48 -5.71
C TYR A 218 8.78 -20.45 -6.65
N PHE A 219 9.67 -19.71 -7.33
CA PHE A 219 9.32 -19.01 -8.55
C PHE A 219 9.42 -19.99 -9.71
N ARG A 220 8.32 -20.15 -10.45
CA ARG A 220 8.29 -20.89 -11.71
C ARG A 220 7.96 -19.91 -12.84
N GLY A 221 8.94 -19.62 -13.68
CA GLY A 221 8.80 -18.65 -14.76
C GLY A 221 9.36 -19.12 -16.09
N ASP A 222 8.82 -18.59 -17.17
CA ASP A 222 9.34 -18.75 -18.52
C ASP A 222 9.78 -17.38 -19.03
N LEU A 223 10.99 -17.33 -19.58
CA LEU A 223 11.48 -16.18 -20.32
C LEU A 223 11.21 -16.42 -21.80
N ILE A 224 10.46 -15.52 -22.43
CA ILE A 224 9.94 -15.68 -23.79
C ILE A 224 10.53 -14.58 -24.66
N SER A 225 11.01 -14.96 -25.84
CA SER A 225 11.39 -13.99 -26.88
C SER A 225 10.15 -13.39 -27.51
N LEU A 226 10.01 -12.07 -27.48
CA LEU A 226 8.90 -11.38 -28.14
C LEU A 226 9.07 -11.37 -29.67
N ASP A 227 10.30 -11.50 -30.16
CA ASP A 227 10.59 -11.57 -31.59
C ASP A 227 10.15 -12.92 -32.20
N THR A 228 10.27 -14.02 -31.43
CA THR A 228 9.95 -15.38 -31.91
C THR A 228 8.68 -15.98 -31.33
N GLY A 229 8.17 -15.47 -30.20
CA GLY A 229 7.06 -16.03 -29.44
C GLY A 229 7.39 -17.36 -28.76
N LYS A 230 8.68 -17.70 -28.66
CA LYS A 230 9.15 -18.98 -28.11
C LYS A 230 9.99 -18.75 -26.86
N ARG A 231 9.99 -19.75 -25.98
CA ARG A 231 10.77 -19.74 -24.75
C ARG A 231 12.28 -19.68 -25.02
N ILE A 232 12.94 -18.76 -24.34
CA ILE A 232 14.40 -18.64 -24.22
C ILE A 232 14.88 -19.58 -23.12
N ASP A 233 14.33 -19.43 -21.90
CA ASP A 233 14.70 -20.26 -20.75
C ASP A 233 13.53 -20.47 -19.77
N HIS A 234 13.68 -21.45 -18.87
CA HIS A 234 12.74 -21.79 -17.81
C HIS A 234 13.41 -21.73 -16.43
N PHE A 235 12.85 -20.91 -15.55
CA PHE A 235 13.32 -20.76 -14.19
C PHE A 235 12.47 -21.55 -13.20
N TYR A 236 13.13 -22.34 -12.36
CA TYR A 236 12.53 -22.95 -11.18
C TYR A 236 13.42 -22.69 -9.96
N VAL A 237 13.16 -21.56 -9.28
CA VAL A 237 14.05 -21.02 -8.24
C VAL A 237 13.41 -21.15 -6.87
N MET A 238 14.13 -21.77 -5.93
CA MET A 238 13.71 -21.90 -4.53
C MET A 238 13.88 -20.56 -3.81
N LEU A 239 12.76 -20.01 -3.33
CA LEU A 239 12.67 -18.69 -2.69
C LEU A 239 12.80 -18.74 -1.17
N GLY A 240 12.76 -19.94 -0.59
CA GLY A 240 12.91 -20.21 0.84
C GLY A 240 11.68 -20.85 1.49
N LYS A 241 11.90 -21.40 2.69
CA LYS A 241 10.88 -22.01 3.57
C LYS A 241 9.79 -21.05 4.04
N GLY A 242 10.11 -19.76 4.10
CA GLY A 242 9.20 -18.70 4.54
C GLY A 242 8.70 -17.82 3.40
N GLY A 243 8.80 -18.32 2.15
CA GLY A 243 8.68 -17.55 0.91
C GLY A 243 7.68 -16.43 1.02
N TRP A 244 8.14 -15.25 0.62
CA TRP A 244 7.68 -13.96 1.12
C TRP A 244 6.18 -13.90 1.41
N ARG A 245 5.84 -14.33 2.63
CA ARG A 245 4.56 -14.04 3.24
C ARG A 245 4.57 -12.54 3.47
N PRO A 246 3.46 -11.80 3.26
CA PRO A 246 3.33 -10.52 3.94
C PRO A 246 3.73 -10.76 5.40
N LEU A 247 4.55 -9.86 5.95
CA LEU A 247 4.94 -9.79 7.35
C LEU A 247 3.69 -9.61 8.24
N ILE A 248 2.76 -10.56 8.20
CA ILE A 248 1.56 -10.58 9.03
C ILE A 248 1.98 -10.87 10.47
N GLU A 249 3.11 -11.54 10.69
CA GLU A 249 3.49 -12.04 12.02
C GLU A 249 4.74 -11.42 12.65
N ARG A 250 5.77 -10.93 11.91
CA ARG A 250 6.94 -10.32 12.62
C ARG A 250 6.67 -8.90 13.11
N ASP A 251 5.78 -8.18 12.45
CA ASP A 251 5.47 -6.80 12.81
C ASP A 251 4.27 -6.71 13.75
N LEU A 252 3.43 -7.74 13.86
CA LEU A 252 2.29 -7.70 14.76
C LEU A 252 2.78 -7.88 16.20
N LEU A 253 2.78 -6.79 16.96
CA LEU A 253 3.23 -6.78 18.34
C LEU A 253 2.12 -7.14 19.32
N PHE A 254 0.89 -6.77 19.00
CA PHE A 254 -0.28 -7.06 19.83
C PHE A 254 -1.51 -7.29 18.96
N ALA A 255 -2.30 -8.29 19.34
CA ALA A 255 -3.64 -8.44 18.83
C ALA A 255 -4.58 -8.80 19.96
N SER A 256 -5.66 -8.05 20.08
CA SER A 256 -6.68 -8.36 21.06
C SER A 256 -7.47 -9.61 20.70
N SER A 257 -8.24 -10.10 21.68
CA SER A 257 -9.38 -10.97 21.41
C SER A 257 -10.43 -10.23 20.57
N ASN A 258 -11.30 -11.00 19.91
CA ASN A 258 -12.45 -10.44 19.21
C ASN A 258 -13.54 -10.12 20.23
N TRP A 259 -13.92 -8.84 20.35
CA TRP A 259 -15.05 -8.43 21.19
C TRP A 259 -16.32 -8.42 20.37
N ALA A 260 -17.40 -9.00 20.88
CA ALA A 260 -18.71 -8.96 20.24
C ALA A 260 -19.39 -7.60 20.46
N ASP A 261 -18.84 -6.55 19.87
CA ASP A 261 -19.38 -5.19 19.89
C ASP A 261 -18.95 -4.44 18.61
N ASN A 262 -19.62 -3.32 18.31
CA ASN A 262 -19.41 -2.50 17.11
C ASN A 262 -18.53 -1.27 17.42
N GLY A 263 -17.21 -1.42 17.22
CA GLY A 263 -16.24 -0.34 17.35
C GLY A 263 -16.38 0.69 16.22
N LEU A 264 -16.30 1.96 16.58
CA LEU A 264 -16.57 3.11 15.70
C LEU A 264 -15.36 3.99 15.46
N ALA A 265 -14.47 4.14 16.44
CA ALA A 265 -13.26 4.94 16.36
C ALA A 265 -12.29 4.57 17.48
N MET A 266 -11.05 5.05 17.38
CA MET A 266 -10.03 4.91 18.41
C MET A 266 -9.26 6.22 18.61
N GLY A 267 -8.91 6.49 19.86
CA GLY A 267 -7.96 7.53 20.26
C GLY A 267 -6.85 6.92 21.11
N VAL A 268 -5.68 7.52 21.07
CA VAL A 268 -4.50 7.03 21.81
C VAL A 268 -3.75 8.22 22.39
N GLY A 269 -3.41 8.17 23.67
CA GLY A 269 -2.71 9.25 24.38
C GLY A 269 -2.51 8.89 25.85
N ASP A 270 -1.69 9.67 26.55
CA ASP A 270 -1.41 9.49 27.99
C ASP A 270 -2.55 10.09 28.81
N PHE A 271 -3.34 9.29 29.53
CA PHE A 271 -4.47 9.79 30.33
C PHE A 271 -4.14 9.91 31.82
N ASP A 272 -3.10 9.24 32.31
CA ASP A 272 -2.76 9.23 33.73
C ASP A 272 -1.47 9.99 34.08
N GLY A 273 -0.74 10.48 33.08
CA GLY A 273 0.47 11.28 33.20
C GLY A 273 1.72 10.44 33.45
N ASP A 274 1.70 9.14 33.17
CA ASP A 274 2.86 8.25 33.37
C ASP A 274 3.84 8.23 32.19
N GLY A 275 3.55 9.00 31.13
CA GLY A 275 4.32 9.09 29.89
C GLY A 275 4.04 7.97 28.89
N LYS A 276 3.15 7.02 29.19
CA LYS A 276 2.76 5.93 28.31
C LYS A 276 1.35 6.11 27.80
N PRO A 277 1.08 5.75 26.54
CA PRO A 277 -0.26 5.90 25.97
C PRO A 277 -1.23 4.81 26.46
N GLU A 278 -2.45 5.22 26.79
CA GLU A 278 -3.65 4.38 26.81
C GLU A 278 -4.42 4.43 25.49
N VAL A 279 -5.29 3.43 25.30
CA VAL A 279 -6.16 3.30 24.13
C VAL A 279 -7.61 3.54 24.52
N LEU A 280 -8.25 4.52 23.91
CA LEU A 280 -9.67 4.82 24.05
C LEU A 280 -10.43 4.25 22.84
N LEU A 281 -11.36 3.33 23.07
CA LEU A 281 -12.20 2.75 22.02
C LEU A 281 -13.62 3.32 22.10
N ALA A 282 -14.14 3.79 20.97
CA ALA A 282 -15.52 4.25 20.87
C ALA A 282 -16.45 3.15 20.37
N PHE A 283 -17.58 3.00 21.06
CA PHE A 283 -18.71 2.16 20.69
C PHE A 283 -19.97 3.00 20.55
N LYS A 284 -21.09 2.38 20.17
CA LYS A 284 -22.37 3.07 19.91
C LYS A 284 -22.85 3.95 21.07
N ASN A 285 -22.61 3.56 22.32
CA ASN A 285 -23.18 4.21 23.51
C ASN A 285 -22.15 4.52 24.60
N ARG A 286 -20.85 4.35 24.33
CA ARG A 286 -19.80 4.56 25.31
C ARG A 286 -18.42 4.71 24.67
N LEU A 287 -17.50 5.27 25.43
CA LEU A 287 -16.06 5.26 25.20
C LEU A 287 -15.42 4.42 26.32
N ASP A 288 -14.62 3.43 25.96
CA ASP A 288 -13.95 2.54 26.91
C ASP A 288 -12.44 2.81 26.88
N LEU A 289 -11.86 3.19 28.01
CA LEU A 289 -10.43 3.49 28.16
C LEU A 289 -9.68 2.25 28.64
N TYR A 290 -8.64 1.86 27.91
CA TYR A 290 -7.86 0.65 28.16
C TYR A 290 -6.38 0.96 28.33
N ARG A 291 -5.78 0.25 29.28
CA ARG A 291 -4.33 0.06 29.32
C ARG A 291 -3.95 -1.17 28.50
N VAL A 292 -3.04 -1.00 27.55
CA VAL A 292 -2.54 -2.09 26.70
C VAL A 292 -1.06 -2.31 27.01
N ASP A 293 -0.73 -3.52 27.42
CA ASP A 293 0.65 -3.98 27.56
C ASP A 293 0.95 -4.96 26.41
N VAL A 294 1.74 -4.47 25.47
CA VAL A 294 2.15 -5.20 24.27
C VAL A 294 3.02 -6.41 24.63
N LYS A 295 3.94 -6.27 25.61
CA LYS A 295 4.91 -7.31 25.98
C LYS A 295 4.22 -8.50 26.63
N SER A 296 3.28 -8.25 27.52
CA SER A 296 2.50 -9.31 28.17
C SER A 296 1.23 -9.69 27.40
N SER A 297 0.94 -9.03 26.28
CA SER A 297 -0.30 -9.19 25.50
C SER A 297 -1.56 -9.05 26.34
N ARG A 298 -1.58 -8.07 27.26
CA ARG A 298 -2.71 -7.81 28.16
C ARG A 298 -3.39 -6.49 27.83
N MET A 299 -4.71 -6.48 27.90
CA MET A 299 -5.54 -5.29 27.74
C MET A 299 -6.54 -5.20 28.88
N ARG A 300 -6.48 -4.12 29.65
CA ARG A 300 -7.28 -3.94 30.87
C ARG A 300 -8.14 -2.68 30.75
N LEU A 301 -9.44 -2.82 30.91
CA LEU A 301 -10.38 -1.71 31.01
C LEU A 301 -10.08 -0.91 32.29
N LEU A 302 -9.89 0.40 32.15
CA LEU A 302 -9.66 1.33 33.26
C LEU A 302 -10.95 2.04 33.67
N SER A 303 -11.70 2.56 32.69
CA SER A 303 -12.94 3.32 32.90
C SER A 303 -13.78 3.35 31.62
N SER A 304 -15.06 3.68 31.77
CA SER A 304 -16.00 3.86 30.66
C SER A 304 -16.73 5.18 30.79
N PHE A 305 -16.86 5.89 29.68
CA PHE A 305 -17.64 7.12 29.57
C PHE A 305 -18.91 6.86 28.76
N ARG A 306 -20.08 7.18 29.31
CA ARG A 306 -21.36 6.91 28.65
C ARG A 306 -21.69 8.01 27.64
N LEU A 307 -21.97 7.61 26.40
CA LEU A 307 -22.50 8.50 25.37
C LEU A 307 -24.03 8.51 25.40
N LYS A 308 -24.62 9.59 24.88
CA LYS A 308 -26.07 9.68 24.73
C LYS A 308 -26.56 8.61 23.74
N PRO A 309 -27.71 7.96 23.97
CA PRO A 309 -28.32 7.09 22.97
C PRO A 309 -28.69 7.86 21.70
N ARG A 310 -28.79 7.15 20.56
CA ARG A 310 -29.18 7.73 19.25
C ARG A 310 -28.28 8.88 18.79
N THR A 311 -27.00 8.78 19.09
CA THR A 311 -25.98 9.66 18.51
C THR A 311 -25.05 8.85 17.61
N ARG A 312 -24.62 9.45 16.50
CA ARG A 312 -23.55 8.91 15.65
C ARG A 312 -22.27 9.66 15.94
N LEU A 313 -21.22 8.93 16.27
CA LEU A 313 -19.89 9.51 16.36
C LEU A 313 -19.42 9.90 14.96
N LEU A 314 -19.05 11.15 14.77
CA LEU A 314 -18.45 11.64 13.53
C LEU A 314 -16.93 11.55 13.62
N THR A 315 -16.38 12.04 14.72
CA THR A 315 -14.93 12.12 14.95
C THR A 315 -14.60 12.04 16.43
N MET A 316 -13.40 11.55 16.73
CA MET A 316 -12.85 11.50 18.09
C MET A 316 -11.34 11.64 18.04
N ASP A 317 -10.77 12.61 18.76
CA ASP A 317 -9.33 12.81 18.90
C ASP A 317 -8.94 12.81 20.38
N VAL A 318 -7.72 12.37 20.66
CA VAL A 318 -7.12 12.35 22.00
C VAL A 318 -5.86 13.19 21.95
N VAL A 319 -5.82 14.25 22.75
CA VAL A 319 -4.76 15.26 22.71
C VAL A 319 -4.70 16.00 24.04
N ASP A 320 -3.49 16.27 24.52
CA ASP A 320 -3.27 17.22 25.61
C ASP A 320 -3.52 18.64 25.09
N LEU A 321 -4.66 19.23 25.50
CA LEU A 321 -5.10 20.56 25.05
C LEU A 321 -4.69 21.68 26.01
N ASN A 322 -4.45 21.35 27.28
CA ASN A 322 -4.17 22.34 28.33
C ASN A 322 -2.69 22.35 28.75
N GLY A 323 -1.88 21.43 28.24
CA GLY A 323 -0.44 21.33 28.51
C GLY A 323 -0.12 20.73 29.88
N ASP A 324 -1.06 20.04 30.52
CA ASP A 324 -0.86 19.42 31.84
C ASP A 324 -0.16 18.05 31.77
N GLY A 325 0.17 17.59 30.56
CA GLY A 325 0.80 16.29 30.31
C GLY A 325 -0.19 15.13 30.22
N ARG A 326 -1.49 15.37 30.43
CA ARG A 326 -2.55 14.38 30.26
C ARG A 326 -3.44 14.75 29.08
N ALA A 327 -3.94 13.74 28.40
CA ALA A 327 -4.76 13.92 27.23
C ALA A 327 -6.23 14.15 27.59
N GLU A 328 -6.83 15.14 26.93
CA GLU A 328 -8.27 15.28 26.80
C GLU A 328 -8.81 14.48 25.62
N VAL A 329 -10.12 14.21 25.65
CA VAL A 329 -10.85 13.62 24.52
C VAL A 329 -11.74 14.68 23.91
N VAL A 330 -11.56 14.92 22.61
CA VAL A 330 -12.44 15.74 21.78
C VAL A 330 -13.29 14.79 20.95
N PHE A 331 -14.61 14.91 21.00
CA PHE A 331 -15.48 14.11 20.12
C PHE A 331 -16.62 14.94 19.57
N SER A 332 -16.90 14.73 18.28
CA SER A 332 -18.03 15.34 17.58
C SER A 332 -19.05 14.27 17.24
N MET A 333 -20.31 14.51 17.59
CA MET A 333 -21.41 13.59 17.31
C MET A 333 -22.55 14.29 16.59
N ALA A 334 -23.31 13.51 15.85
CA ALA A 334 -24.62 13.86 15.33
C ALA A 334 -25.70 13.27 16.23
N ASP A 335 -26.62 14.10 16.71
CA ASP A 335 -27.83 13.65 17.40
C ASP A 335 -28.91 13.30 16.37
N GLU A 336 -29.33 12.04 16.31
CA GLU A 336 -30.30 11.56 15.33
C GLU A 336 -31.73 12.03 15.62
N ASN A 337 -32.04 12.42 16.87
CA ASN A 337 -33.37 12.92 17.22
C ASN A 337 -33.49 14.41 16.94
N LEU A 338 -32.45 15.16 17.31
CA LEU A 338 -32.43 16.63 17.21
C LEU A 338 -31.91 17.13 15.86
N PHE A 339 -31.35 16.24 15.02
CA PHE A 339 -30.67 16.61 13.77
C PHE A 339 -29.63 17.71 14.00
N ALA A 340 -28.87 17.59 15.10
CA ALA A 340 -27.95 18.61 15.56
C ALA A 340 -26.56 18.03 15.86
N LEU A 341 -25.53 18.85 15.66
CA LEU A 341 -24.18 18.53 16.10
C LEU A 341 -24.05 18.70 17.61
N ARG A 342 -23.36 17.76 18.26
CA ARG A 342 -23.10 17.75 19.69
C ARG A 342 -21.65 17.36 19.93
N SER A 343 -20.79 18.37 19.98
CA SER A 343 -19.36 18.18 20.21
C SER A 343 -18.99 18.55 21.63
N SER A 344 -18.15 17.72 22.25
CA SER A 344 -17.75 17.88 23.65
C SER A 344 -16.26 17.61 23.82
N ILE A 345 -15.71 18.14 24.91
CA ILE A 345 -14.35 17.89 25.38
C ILE A 345 -14.45 17.37 26.80
N VAL A 346 -13.83 16.24 27.08
CA VAL A 346 -13.81 15.60 28.40
C VAL A 346 -12.39 15.29 28.84
N SER A 347 -12.16 15.33 30.15
CA SER A 347 -10.92 14.88 30.79
C SER A 347 -11.19 13.68 31.69
N PHE A 348 -10.14 12.89 31.90
CA PHE A 348 -10.13 11.75 32.81
C PHE A 348 -9.32 12.08 34.05
N ASP A 349 -9.87 11.81 35.23
CA ASP A 349 -9.11 11.86 36.49
C ASP A 349 -8.62 10.45 36.84
N PRO A 350 -7.29 10.19 36.80
CA PRO A 350 -6.74 8.87 37.07
C PRO A 350 -6.91 8.43 38.54
N ALA A 351 -6.98 9.36 39.49
CA ALA A 351 -7.11 9.04 40.90
C ALA A 351 -8.52 8.51 41.24
N SER A 352 -9.56 9.22 40.75
CA SER A 352 -10.96 8.80 40.97
C SER A 352 -11.50 7.87 39.88
N ARG A 353 -10.79 7.72 38.76
CA ARG A 353 -11.22 7.04 37.52
C ARG A 353 -12.52 7.56 36.92
N LYS A 354 -12.81 8.85 37.16
CA LYS A 354 -14.02 9.52 36.67
C LYS A 354 -13.72 10.44 35.51
N TRP A 355 -14.75 10.66 34.69
CA TRP A 355 -14.73 11.57 33.57
C TRP A 355 -15.46 12.86 33.92
N SER A 356 -14.93 13.98 33.45
CA SER A 356 -15.51 15.31 33.64
C SER A 356 -15.61 16.04 32.31
N TYR A 357 -16.68 16.79 32.12
CA TYR A 357 -16.82 17.65 30.94
C TYR A 357 -16.05 18.94 31.15
N ILE A 358 -15.25 19.31 30.15
CA ILE A 358 -14.66 20.65 30.03
C ILE A 358 -15.56 21.51 29.14
N VAL A 359 -15.92 20.98 27.98
CA VAL A 359 -16.86 21.60 27.03
C VAL A 359 -17.97 20.62 26.73
N ARG A 360 -19.23 21.09 26.73
CA ARG A 360 -20.40 20.24 26.53
C ARG A 360 -21.28 20.72 25.38
N ASP A 361 -21.71 19.77 24.56
CA ASP A 361 -22.84 19.86 23.62
C ASP A 361 -22.80 21.06 22.66
N LYS A 362 -21.62 21.42 22.13
CA LYS A 362 -21.46 22.51 21.15
C LYS A 362 -21.94 22.09 19.76
N GLU A 363 -22.71 22.96 19.11
CA GLU A 363 -23.25 22.77 17.76
C GLU A 363 -22.23 23.15 16.67
N LEU A 364 -21.08 22.51 16.70
CA LEU A 364 -20.01 22.66 15.69
C LEU A 364 -19.17 21.40 15.67
N ILE A 365 -18.56 21.05 14.54
CA ILE A 365 -17.57 19.98 14.46
C ILE A 365 -16.29 20.49 15.14
N ILE A 366 -15.73 19.71 16.07
CA ILE A 366 -14.48 20.00 16.75
C ILE A 366 -13.54 18.81 16.53
N ARG A 367 -12.32 19.12 16.11
CA ARG A 367 -11.20 18.17 16.04
C ARG A 367 -10.06 18.67 16.92
N GLY A 368 -9.35 17.75 17.57
CA GLY A 368 -8.16 18.02 18.36
C GLY A 368 -6.89 17.54 17.68
N PHE A 369 -5.80 18.33 17.78
CA PHE A 369 -4.52 18.01 17.17
C PHE A 369 -3.36 18.43 18.07
N ASN A 370 -2.30 17.62 18.10
CA ASN A 370 -1.02 18.03 18.65
C ASN A 370 -0.12 18.50 17.50
N VAL A 371 0.31 19.76 17.54
CA VAL A 371 1.19 20.37 16.54
C VAL A 371 2.38 20.99 17.26
N GLY A 372 3.58 20.48 17.00
CA GLY A 372 4.79 21.00 17.63
C GLY A 372 4.82 20.87 19.16
N GLY A 373 4.14 19.86 19.72
CA GLY A 373 4.03 19.64 21.17
C GLY A 373 2.92 20.46 21.84
N GLN A 374 2.18 21.28 21.10
CA GLN A 374 1.06 22.07 21.62
C GLN A 374 -0.28 21.54 21.12
N GLY A 375 -1.28 21.57 22.00
CA GLY A 375 -2.66 21.21 21.69
C GLY A 375 -3.41 22.34 20.98
N PHE A 376 -4.02 22.01 19.84
CA PHE A 376 -4.87 22.90 19.07
C PHE A 376 -6.21 22.23 18.75
N LEU A 377 -7.20 23.06 18.46
CA LEU A 377 -8.48 22.65 17.93
C LEU A 377 -8.66 23.19 16.51
N ILE A 378 -9.35 22.45 15.65
CA ILE A 378 -10.05 23.05 14.51
C ILE A 378 -11.55 22.97 14.78
N THR A 379 -12.24 24.09 14.55
CA THR A 379 -13.69 24.17 14.62
C THR A 379 -14.27 24.40 13.23
N GLN A 380 -15.39 23.74 12.93
CA GLN A 380 -16.13 23.95 11.70
C GLN A 380 -17.62 23.98 12.01
N GLY A 381 -18.27 25.09 11.65
CA GLY A 381 -19.72 25.19 11.74
C GLY A 381 -20.38 24.53 10.53
N VAL A 382 -21.66 24.18 10.69
CA VAL A 382 -22.46 23.63 9.60
C VAL A 382 -23.76 24.40 9.55
N SER A 383 -24.27 24.63 8.34
CA SER A 383 -25.57 25.25 8.13
C SER A 383 -26.67 24.47 8.85
N LYS A 384 -27.65 25.19 9.39
CA LYS A 384 -28.84 24.58 10.00
C LYS A 384 -29.90 24.19 8.96
N GLU A 385 -29.76 24.69 7.74
CA GLU A 385 -30.74 24.54 6.66
C GLU A 385 -30.25 23.59 5.55
N THR A 386 -28.94 23.44 5.40
CA THR A 386 -28.30 22.66 4.31
C THR A 386 -27.11 21.87 4.85
N ALA A 387 -26.59 20.92 4.07
CA ALA A 387 -25.31 20.26 4.39
C ALA A 387 -24.07 21.15 4.19
N GLN A 388 -24.24 22.45 3.95
CA GLN A 388 -23.12 23.36 3.69
C GLN A 388 -22.25 23.56 4.92
N LEU A 389 -20.96 23.30 4.75
CA LEU A 389 -19.94 23.54 5.77
C LEU A 389 -19.49 25.00 5.75
N TYR A 390 -19.31 25.57 6.94
CA TYR A 390 -18.70 26.88 7.08
C TYR A 390 -17.17 26.78 7.11
N LEU A 391 -16.51 27.92 6.91
CA LEU A 391 -15.06 28.00 6.91
C LEU A 391 -14.46 27.53 8.25
N PRO A 392 -13.50 26.57 8.24
CA PRO A 392 -12.83 26.13 9.45
C PRO A 392 -12.00 27.22 10.11
N ARG A 393 -11.87 27.13 11.44
CA ARG A 393 -11.01 28.02 12.23
C ARG A 393 -10.11 27.23 13.16
N LEU A 394 -8.84 27.62 13.19
CA LEU A 394 -7.93 27.22 14.25
C LEU A 394 -8.45 27.80 15.57
N ALA A 395 -8.41 27.03 16.65
CA ALA A 395 -8.90 27.42 17.96
C ALA A 395 -8.04 26.82 19.07
N HIS A 396 -8.19 27.39 20.27
CA HIS A 396 -7.51 26.94 21.48
C HIS A 396 -8.52 26.68 22.60
N LEU A 397 -8.18 25.77 23.50
CA LEU A 397 -8.88 25.62 24.76
C LEU A 397 -8.21 26.53 25.80
N VAL A 398 -8.95 27.52 26.31
CA VAL A 398 -8.45 28.47 27.31
C VAL A 398 -9.49 28.58 28.41
N ASP A 399 -9.12 28.24 29.64
CA ASP A 399 -10.00 28.26 30.83
C ASP A 399 -11.32 27.48 30.59
N GLY A 400 -11.22 26.31 29.97
CA GLY A 400 -12.37 25.46 29.65
C GLY A 400 -13.28 26.01 28.54
N LYS A 401 -12.86 27.06 27.82
CA LYS A 401 -13.62 27.66 26.72
C LYS A 401 -12.85 27.57 25.41
N ILE A 402 -13.57 27.31 24.33
CA ILE A 402 -13.00 27.31 22.98
C ILE A 402 -12.89 28.76 22.51
N LYS A 403 -11.66 29.21 22.27
CA LYS A 403 -11.36 30.51 21.68
C LYS A 403 -10.94 30.31 20.22
N ASN A 404 -11.81 30.73 19.30
CA ASN A 404 -11.50 30.71 17.87
C ASN A 404 -10.47 31.78 17.52
N GLY A 405 -9.47 31.37 16.75
CA GLY A 405 -8.45 32.23 16.19
C GLY A 405 -8.56 32.32 14.68
N ARG A 406 -7.45 32.02 13.99
CA ARG A 406 -7.28 32.24 12.56
C ARG A 406 -8.21 31.38 11.72
N LYS A 407 -8.80 31.99 10.68
CA LYS A 407 -9.53 31.29 9.62
C LYS A 407 -8.58 30.47 8.74
N LEU A 408 -9.00 29.27 8.37
CA LEU A 408 -8.25 28.37 7.49
C LEU A 408 -8.86 28.43 6.09
N GLU A 409 -8.61 29.54 5.37
CA GLU A 409 -9.21 29.81 4.05
C GLU A 409 -8.87 28.72 3.02
N GLY A 410 -7.71 28.07 3.16
CA GLY A 410 -7.30 26.94 2.34
C GLY A 410 -8.14 25.68 2.49
N LEU A 411 -9.02 25.63 3.49
CA LEU A 411 -9.90 24.50 3.81
C LEU A 411 -11.39 24.80 3.60
N LYS A 412 -11.74 25.84 2.82
CA LYS A 412 -13.12 26.32 2.70
C LYS A 412 -14.14 25.28 2.18
N ASP A 413 -13.68 24.36 1.33
CA ASP A 413 -14.52 23.35 0.67
C ASP A 413 -14.32 21.96 1.30
N ASP A 414 -13.52 21.85 2.36
CA ASP A 414 -13.19 20.57 2.99
C ASP A 414 -14.00 20.33 4.27
N THR A 415 -14.34 19.07 4.50
CA THR A 415 -14.75 18.63 5.83
C THR A 415 -13.55 18.41 6.73
N ILE A 416 -13.61 18.94 7.95
CA ILE A 416 -12.58 18.67 8.96
C ILE A 416 -12.71 17.25 9.55
N CYS A 417 -13.74 16.47 9.20
CA CYS A 417 -13.98 15.20 9.87
C CYS A 417 -12.90 14.13 9.64
N GLY A 418 -12.30 14.10 8.45
CA GLY A 418 -11.15 13.23 8.13
C GLY A 418 -9.81 13.96 8.17
N ALA A 419 -9.81 15.27 8.46
CA ALA A 419 -8.62 16.10 8.33
C ALA A 419 -7.57 15.81 9.41
N GLN A 420 -6.31 16.13 9.12
CA GLN A 420 -5.22 16.14 10.08
C GLN A 420 -4.33 17.36 9.88
N LEU A 421 -4.01 18.06 10.96
CA LEU A 421 -2.94 19.05 10.97
C LEU A 421 -1.61 18.42 11.34
N VAL A 422 -0.57 18.78 10.59
CA VAL A 422 0.79 18.27 10.81
C VAL A 422 1.82 19.31 10.42
N VAL A 423 2.94 19.35 11.13
CA VAL A 423 4.14 20.08 10.72
C VAL A 423 5.09 19.08 10.06
N LEU A 424 5.45 19.34 8.80
CA LEU A 424 6.27 18.43 7.98
C LEU A 424 7.37 19.19 7.24
N GLY A 425 8.48 18.51 6.98
CA GLY A 425 9.58 19.01 6.17
C GLY A 425 10.43 20.08 6.89
N LYS A 426 11.52 20.48 6.26
CA LYS A 426 12.55 21.37 6.83
C LYS A 426 12.05 22.78 7.17
N GLU A 427 10.98 23.23 6.52
CA GLU A 427 10.41 24.56 6.74
C GLU A 427 9.53 24.64 8.00
N GLU A 428 9.24 23.50 8.66
CA GLU A 428 8.38 23.40 9.84
C GLU A 428 7.01 24.11 9.71
N ARG A 429 6.50 24.23 8.48
CA ARG A 429 5.19 24.83 8.21
C ARG A 429 4.05 23.85 8.43
N LEU A 430 2.95 24.38 8.99
CA LEU A 430 1.68 23.70 9.15
C LEU A 430 1.09 23.28 7.81
N LYS A 431 0.66 22.02 7.72
CA LYS A 431 -0.01 21.43 6.57
C LYS A 431 -1.28 20.73 7.03
N ALA A 432 -2.26 20.64 6.14
CA ALA A 432 -3.47 19.89 6.35
C ALA A 432 -3.53 18.72 5.37
N LEU A 433 -3.65 17.51 5.90
CA LEU A 433 -4.10 16.35 5.15
C LEU A 433 -5.61 16.33 5.19
N VAL A 434 -6.27 16.28 4.04
CA VAL A 434 -7.73 16.23 3.91
C VAL A 434 -8.15 15.16 2.92
N ASN A 435 -9.32 14.60 3.15
CA ASN A 435 -9.96 13.65 2.25
C ASN A 435 -10.98 14.43 1.40
N GLU A 436 -10.56 14.79 0.20
CA GLU A 436 -11.43 15.34 -0.84
C GLU A 436 -12.13 14.18 -1.57
N GLU A 437 -13.26 14.46 -2.23
CA GLU A 437 -13.97 13.43 -2.97
C GLU A 437 -13.05 12.81 -4.04
N GLY A 438 -12.80 11.50 -3.92
CA GLY A 438 -11.92 10.76 -4.82
C GLY A 438 -10.42 11.04 -4.67
N ARG A 439 -9.97 11.80 -3.65
CA ARG A 439 -8.55 12.15 -3.50
C ARG A 439 -8.14 12.41 -2.05
N LEU A 440 -6.97 11.93 -1.66
CA LEU A 440 -6.30 12.36 -0.43
C LEU A 440 -5.33 13.50 -0.78
N ALA A 441 -5.45 14.66 -0.13
CA ALA A 441 -4.69 15.86 -0.46
C ALA A 441 -3.96 16.43 0.76
N LEU A 442 -2.69 16.77 0.58
CA LEU A 442 -1.89 17.54 1.53
C LEU A 442 -1.75 18.96 1.00
N LYS A 443 -2.20 19.97 1.75
CA LYS A 443 -2.20 21.37 1.33
C LYS A 443 -1.87 22.34 2.45
N ASP A 444 -1.54 23.56 2.07
CA ASP A 444 -1.43 24.68 3.01
C ASP A 444 -2.83 25.07 3.51
N PRO A 445 -3.11 25.00 4.83
CA PRO A 445 -4.45 25.26 5.36
C PRO A 445 -4.85 26.74 5.31
N LEU A 446 -3.93 27.67 5.06
CA LEU A 446 -4.18 29.10 4.99
C LEU A 446 -4.42 29.56 3.55
N THR A 447 -3.63 29.07 2.59
CA THR A 447 -3.73 29.50 1.19
C THR A 447 -4.49 28.53 0.29
N GLY A 448 -4.59 27.26 0.70
CA GLY A 448 -5.16 26.18 -0.13
C GLY A 448 -4.19 25.63 -1.17
N THR A 449 -2.92 26.09 -1.15
CA THR A 449 -1.89 25.61 -2.08
C THR A 449 -1.69 24.10 -1.90
N LEU A 450 -1.98 23.33 -2.95
CA LEU A 450 -1.79 21.89 -2.97
C LEU A 450 -0.29 21.56 -2.98
N LEU A 451 0.14 20.74 -2.03
CA LEU A 451 1.54 20.32 -1.88
C LEU A 451 1.75 18.91 -2.41
N TRP A 452 0.79 18.01 -2.14
CA TRP A 452 0.80 16.63 -2.62
C TRP A 452 -0.62 16.08 -2.68
N SER A 453 -0.86 15.10 -3.55
CA SER A 453 -2.13 14.37 -3.54
C SER A 453 -2.00 12.97 -4.11
N MET A 454 -2.93 12.10 -3.70
CA MET A 454 -3.07 10.75 -4.23
C MET A 454 -4.55 10.48 -4.55
N ASN A 455 -4.81 10.09 -5.80
CA ASN A 455 -6.16 9.77 -6.27
C ASN A 455 -6.63 8.44 -5.69
N GLY A 456 -7.89 8.39 -5.26
CA GLY A 456 -8.52 7.22 -4.68
C GLY A 456 -9.41 7.57 -3.48
N LEU A 457 -10.32 6.66 -3.16
CA LEU A 457 -11.13 6.73 -1.95
C LEU A 457 -10.40 6.01 -0.83
N TYR A 458 -9.85 6.81 0.07
CA TYR A 458 -9.06 6.36 1.21
C TYR A 458 -9.81 6.61 2.51
N GLY A 459 -9.63 5.72 3.48
CA GLY A 459 -10.43 5.69 4.69
C GLY A 459 -11.86 5.19 4.45
N ASN A 460 -12.70 5.28 5.48
CA ASN A 460 -14.13 4.98 5.35
C ASN A 460 -14.88 6.15 4.72
N TRP A 461 -15.70 5.92 3.71
CA TRP A 461 -16.65 6.92 3.20
C TRP A 461 -18.04 6.34 3.41
N GLY A 462 -18.83 6.88 4.35
CA GLY A 462 -20.17 6.33 4.56
C GLY A 462 -20.92 6.68 5.84
N MET A 463 -20.36 7.47 6.76
CA MET A 463 -21.20 8.03 7.83
C MET A 463 -21.92 9.26 7.28
N ALA A 464 -23.19 9.07 6.97
CA ALA A 464 -24.14 10.10 6.56
C ALA A 464 -24.72 10.81 7.80
N PHE A 465 -24.60 12.13 7.86
CA PHE A 465 -25.45 12.97 8.70
C PHE A 465 -26.54 13.61 7.84
N PHE A 466 -27.79 13.52 8.30
CA PHE A 466 -28.96 13.97 7.57
C PHE A 466 -29.40 15.35 8.05
N PHE A 467 -29.66 16.25 7.11
CA PHE A 467 -30.36 17.51 7.36
C PHE A 467 -31.80 17.34 6.90
N ARG A 468 -32.76 17.80 7.71
CA ARG A 468 -34.17 17.84 7.30
C ARG A 468 -34.49 19.20 6.72
N GLN A 469 -34.82 19.24 5.44
CA GLN A 469 -35.60 20.35 4.87
C GLN A 469 -37.07 19.94 4.83
N PRO A 470 -38.01 20.75 5.34
CA PRO A 470 -39.42 20.56 4.99
C PRO A 470 -39.57 20.81 3.49
N LEU A 471 -39.99 19.80 2.72
CA LEU A 471 -40.40 20.04 1.34
C LEU A 471 -41.70 20.83 1.37
N ALA A 472 -41.61 22.16 1.25
CA ALA A 472 -42.76 22.95 0.86
C ALA A 472 -43.16 22.49 -0.55
N LYS A 473 -44.27 21.76 -0.69
CA LYS A 473 -44.84 21.42 -1.99
C LYS A 473 -45.02 22.72 -2.79
N ALA A 474 -44.38 22.79 -3.96
CA ALA A 474 -44.73 23.80 -4.94
C ALA A 474 -46.24 23.77 -5.18
N PHE A 475 -46.86 24.95 -5.17
CA PHE A 475 -48.28 25.20 -5.39
C PHE A 475 -48.88 24.28 -6.46
N TYR A 476 -49.82 23.41 -6.06
CA TYR A 476 -50.82 22.85 -6.97
C TYR A 476 -52.12 23.61 -6.74
N GLN A 477 -52.54 24.38 -7.75
CA GLN A 477 -53.93 24.82 -7.86
C GLN A 477 -54.78 23.59 -8.20
N GLY A 478 -55.48 23.05 -7.20
CA GLY A 478 -56.44 21.97 -7.37
C GLY A 478 -57.10 21.68 -6.03
N GLU A 479 -58.41 21.92 -5.96
CA GLU A 479 -59.23 21.85 -4.76
C GLU A 479 -59.17 20.46 -4.09
N GLY A 480 -58.55 20.41 -2.92
CA GLY A 480 -58.58 19.25 -2.02
C GLY A 480 -57.90 19.59 -0.70
N GLU A 481 -58.58 19.38 0.43
CA GLU A 481 -57.98 19.53 1.75
C GLU A 481 -56.91 18.45 1.95
N LEU A 482 -55.68 18.87 2.26
CA LEU A 482 -54.55 17.96 2.54
C LEU A 482 -54.71 17.35 3.94
N GLU A 483 -54.51 16.04 4.09
CA GLU A 483 -54.47 15.36 5.40
C GLU A 483 -53.08 15.50 6.03
N GLU A 484 -52.95 15.42 7.37
CA GLU A 484 -51.68 15.57 8.12
C GLU A 484 -50.54 14.65 7.61
N LYS A 485 -50.89 13.50 7.05
CA LYS A 485 -49.97 12.54 6.43
C LYS A 485 -49.30 13.04 5.13
N ASP A 486 -49.86 14.06 4.48
CA ASP A 486 -49.36 14.64 3.24
C ASP A 486 -48.31 15.76 3.46
N TYR A 487 -48.08 16.17 4.72
CA TYR A 487 -47.21 17.31 5.10
C TYR A 487 -45.76 16.95 5.42
N ILE A 488 -45.37 15.67 5.36
CA ILE A 488 -44.09 15.22 5.92
C ILE A 488 -43.27 14.47 4.86
N GLN A 489 -42.92 15.15 3.77
CA GLN A 489 -41.76 14.76 2.98
C GLN A 489 -40.60 15.68 3.39
N PHE A 490 -39.53 15.10 3.91
CA PHE A 490 -38.28 15.82 4.14
C PHE A 490 -37.31 15.50 3.03
N ALA A 491 -36.67 16.50 2.44
CA ALA A 491 -35.46 16.25 1.66
C ALA A 491 -34.33 15.97 2.67
N GLU A 492 -33.69 14.81 2.53
CA GLU A 492 -32.55 14.39 3.35
C GLU A 492 -31.25 14.74 2.61
N ASP A 493 -30.61 15.84 3.01
CA ASP A 493 -29.25 16.16 2.55
C ASP A 493 -28.24 15.33 3.36
N VAL A 494 -27.24 14.75 2.70
CA VAL A 494 -26.28 13.83 3.31
C VAL A 494 -24.87 14.43 3.33
N MET A 495 -24.32 14.65 4.54
CA MET A 495 -22.88 14.88 4.69
C MET A 495 -22.14 13.54 4.82
N VAL A 496 -21.26 13.23 3.85
CA VAL A 496 -20.39 12.05 3.92
C VAL A 496 -19.17 12.38 4.78
N VAL A 497 -18.96 11.60 5.84
CA VAL A 497 -17.78 11.71 6.69
C VAL A 497 -16.69 10.74 6.23
N PRO A 498 -15.50 11.25 5.84
CA PRO A 498 -14.36 10.43 5.53
C PRO A 498 -13.67 9.93 6.81
N GLY A 499 -13.14 8.71 6.75
CA GLY A 499 -12.33 8.10 7.80
C GLY A 499 -10.91 8.65 7.79
N ARG A 500 -10.24 8.51 8.93
CA ARG A 500 -8.90 9.05 9.16
C ARG A 500 -7.85 8.32 8.31
N SER A 501 -7.15 9.08 7.47
CA SER A 501 -5.76 8.77 7.10
C SER A 501 -4.83 9.48 8.07
N LEU A 502 -3.67 8.90 8.35
CA LEU A 502 -2.81 9.34 9.45
C LEU A 502 -1.39 9.57 8.98
N ILE A 503 -0.88 10.79 9.19
CA ILE A 503 0.53 11.11 9.14
C ILE A 503 1.11 11.07 10.55
N PHE A 504 2.21 10.36 10.72
CA PHE A 504 2.92 10.25 12.00
C PHE A 504 4.43 10.12 11.77
N SER A 505 5.23 10.46 12.77
CA SER A 505 6.68 10.19 12.72
C SER A 505 6.98 8.82 13.34
N ASN A 506 7.86 8.05 12.69
CA ASN A 506 8.41 6.80 13.22
C ASN A 506 9.79 7.02 13.87
N GLY A 507 10.18 8.27 14.16
CA GLY A 507 11.50 8.63 14.73
C GLY A 507 12.55 9.01 13.68
N SER A 508 12.53 8.41 12.49
CA SER A 508 13.49 8.69 11.40
C SER A 508 12.89 9.54 10.27
N SER A 509 11.60 9.35 10.00
CA SER A 509 10.87 9.95 8.88
C SER A 509 9.41 10.21 9.27
N TYR A 510 8.69 10.90 8.39
CA TYR A 510 7.23 10.96 8.46
C TYR A 510 6.62 9.89 7.56
N MET A 511 5.60 9.24 8.06
CA MET A 511 4.89 8.15 7.43
C MET A 511 3.44 8.55 7.23
N LEU A 512 2.85 8.18 6.10
CA LEU A 512 1.41 8.26 5.87
C LEU A 512 0.84 6.84 5.91
N ALA A 513 -0.08 6.58 6.83
CA ALA A 513 -0.90 5.40 6.88
C ALA A 513 -2.30 5.68 6.32
N THR A 514 -2.76 4.80 5.45
CA THR A 514 -4.13 4.87 4.94
C THR A 514 -4.66 3.48 4.67
N PHE A 515 -5.97 3.36 4.47
CA PHE A 515 -6.61 2.09 4.21
C PHE A 515 -7.70 2.18 3.17
N THR A 516 -7.98 1.06 2.53
CA THR A 516 -9.16 0.84 1.71
C THR A 516 -9.91 -0.37 2.23
N ASN A 517 -11.22 -0.26 2.29
CA ASN A 517 -12.07 -1.39 2.61
C ASN A 517 -12.79 -1.87 1.37
N ILE A 518 -12.89 -3.18 1.20
CA ILE A 518 -13.61 -3.82 0.11
C ILE A 518 -14.96 -4.26 0.69
N PRO A 519 -16.07 -3.65 0.24
CA PRO A 519 -17.38 -4.04 0.68
C PRO A 519 -17.74 -5.44 0.20
N ASP A 520 -18.59 -6.11 0.97
CA ASP A 520 -19.12 -7.44 0.63
C ASP A 520 -20.64 -7.37 0.69
N VAL A 521 -21.28 -7.51 -0.48
CA VAL A 521 -22.70 -7.24 -0.66
C VAL A 521 -23.49 -8.53 -0.49
N TRP A 522 -24.31 -8.59 0.57
CA TRP A 522 -25.21 -9.72 0.86
C TRP A 522 -26.67 -9.26 0.96
N GLY A 523 -27.39 -9.23 -0.16
CA GLY A 523 -28.83 -8.89 -0.17
C GLY A 523 -29.13 -7.51 0.46
N VAL A 524 -30.11 -7.43 1.37
CA VAL A 524 -30.62 -6.18 1.99
C VAL A 524 -29.86 -5.74 3.26
N HIS A 525 -28.85 -6.50 3.72
CA HIS A 525 -28.11 -6.21 4.94
C HIS A 525 -26.62 -6.02 4.69
N PHE A 526 -26.13 -4.81 4.95
CA PHE A 526 -24.73 -4.43 4.82
C PHE A 526 -23.89 -5.04 5.96
N SER A 527 -23.05 -6.03 5.66
CA SER A 527 -21.78 -6.18 6.38
C SER A 527 -20.79 -5.31 5.62
N PRO A 528 -20.41 -4.12 6.11
CA PRO A 528 -19.88 -3.12 5.21
C PRO A 528 -18.55 -3.52 4.57
N PHE A 529 -17.76 -4.43 5.16
CA PHE A 529 -16.42 -4.78 4.66
C PHE A 529 -15.98 -6.22 5.04
N ASP A 530 -15.73 -7.11 4.07
CA ASP A 530 -15.18 -8.46 4.32
C ASP A 530 -13.65 -8.46 4.41
N LYS A 531 -13.00 -7.58 3.63
CA LYS A 531 -11.55 -7.44 3.57
C LYS A 531 -11.17 -5.98 3.50
N SER A 532 -9.98 -5.70 3.98
CA SER A 532 -9.39 -4.37 3.95
C SER A 532 -7.91 -4.44 3.69
N SER A 533 -7.35 -3.33 3.23
CA SER A 533 -5.92 -3.19 3.03
C SER A 533 -5.42 -1.90 3.64
N VAL A 534 -4.39 -2.00 4.48
CA VAL A 534 -3.68 -0.84 5.03
C VAL A 534 -2.36 -0.69 4.28
N ARG A 535 -2.04 0.53 3.88
CA ARG A 535 -0.80 0.90 3.19
C ARG A 535 -0.03 1.95 3.97
N LEU A 536 1.30 1.89 3.92
CA LEU A 536 2.17 2.94 4.40
C LEU A 536 2.98 3.56 3.27
N PHE A 537 3.21 4.86 3.40
CA PHE A 537 4.07 5.64 2.53
C PHE A 537 5.06 6.43 3.39
N VAL A 538 6.25 6.72 2.85
CA VAL A 538 7.28 7.51 3.54
C VAL A 538 7.41 8.88 2.87
N TRP A 539 7.57 9.93 3.67
CA TRP A 539 7.76 11.29 3.19
C TRP A 539 9.17 11.48 2.60
N ARG A 540 9.25 12.00 1.36
CA ARG A 540 10.48 12.31 0.61
C ARG A 540 10.58 13.81 0.31
N ASP A 541 10.42 14.64 1.35
CA ASP A 541 10.47 16.11 1.33
C ASP A 541 9.39 16.84 0.51
N SER A 542 8.85 16.23 -0.56
CA SER A 542 7.81 16.81 -1.42
C SER A 542 6.68 15.86 -1.76
N TYR A 543 6.87 14.55 -1.59
CA TYR A 543 5.85 13.54 -1.86
C TYR A 543 5.91 12.38 -0.88
N PHE A 544 4.83 11.61 -0.81
CA PHE A 544 4.78 10.33 -0.12
C PHE A 544 5.09 9.19 -1.11
N ASP A 545 6.13 8.41 -0.82
CA ASP A 545 6.60 7.28 -1.60
C ASP A 545 6.07 5.96 -1.02
N ASP A 546 5.49 5.08 -1.83
CA ASP A 546 4.94 3.79 -1.36
C ASP A 546 6.09 2.85 -1.00
N ILE A 547 6.18 2.46 0.28
CA ILE A 547 7.27 1.60 0.75
C ILE A 547 6.96 0.10 0.62
N GLY A 548 5.86 -0.26 -0.05
CA GLY A 548 5.42 -1.64 -0.23
C GLY A 548 4.88 -2.29 1.06
N TRP A 549 4.72 -1.52 2.13
CA TRP A 549 4.08 -2.00 3.35
C TRP A 549 2.57 -2.08 3.10
N LEU A 550 2.08 -3.30 2.89
CA LEU A 550 0.68 -3.62 2.68
C LEU A 550 0.24 -4.68 3.70
N ARG A 551 -0.82 -4.41 4.45
CA ARG A 551 -1.47 -5.41 5.32
C ARG A 551 -2.89 -5.65 4.85
N ARG A 552 -3.14 -6.87 4.36
CA ARG A 552 -4.51 -7.34 4.13
C ARG A 552 -5.08 -7.81 5.45
N ILE A 553 -6.21 -7.23 5.82
CA ILE A 553 -6.88 -7.47 7.07
C ILE A 553 -8.25 -8.08 6.77
N ARG A 554 -8.63 -9.07 7.57
CA ARG A 554 -9.95 -9.69 7.51
C ARG A 554 -10.94 -8.83 8.30
N GLY A 555 -12.04 -8.42 7.67
CA GLY A 555 -12.94 -7.38 8.16
C GLY A 555 -12.57 -6.00 7.64
N GLY A 556 -13.34 -4.98 8.02
CA GLY A 556 -13.09 -3.59 7.68
C GLY A 556 -12.21 -2.89 8.70
N VAL A 557 -11.26 -2.10 8.23
CA VAL A 557 -10.56 -1.13 9.07
C VAL A 557 -11.51 0.02 9.39
N VAL A 558 -11.60 0.37 10.66
CA VAL A 558 -12.48 1.42 11.16
C VAL A 558 -11.71 2.72 11.32
N ASP A 559 -10.54 2.63 11.94
CA ASP A 559 -9.71 3.78 12.31
C ASP A 559 -8.24 3.38 12.45
N LEU A 560 -7.35 4.37 12.34
CA LEU A 560 -5.90 4.25 12.46
C LEU A 560 -5.37 5.25 13.51
N GLN A 561 -4.43 4.81 14.34
CA GLN A 561 -3.68 5.67 15.26
C GLN A 561 -2.21 5.28 15.29
N ALA A 562 -1.36 6.15 15.82
CA ALA A 562 0.05 5.83 16.03
C ALA A 562 0.58 6.39 17.35
N ALA A 563 1.22 5.53 18.13
CA ALA A 563 1.81 5.87 19.43
C ALA A 563 2.92 4.88 19.78
N ASP A 564 3.84 5.27 20.66
CA ASP A 564 4.87 4.39 21.21
C ASP A 564 4.25 3.46 22.27
N MET A 565 3.80 2.28 21.84
CA MET A 565 3.11 1.32 22.68
C MET A 565 4.07 0.35 23.37
N ASN A 566 5.31 0.24 22.88
CA ASN A 566 6.31 -0.70 23.38
C ASN A 566 7.39 -0.02 24.27
N GLY A 567 7.44 1.32 24.27
CA GLY A 567 8.36 2.16 25.02
C GLY A 567 9.76 2.30 24.40
N ASP A 568 9.90 2.13 23.08
CA ASP A 568 11.19 2.20 22.37
C ASP A 568 11.47 3.57 21.73
N GLY A 569 10.56 4.54 21.92
CA GLY A 569 10.65 5.88 21.37
C GLY A 569 10.11 6.03 19.94
N ASN A 570 9.81 4.93 19.24
CA ASN A 570 9.21 4.96 17.91
C ASN A 570 7.71 4.62 18.01
N LYS A 571 6.91 5.20 17.12
CA LYS A 571 5.47 4.95 17.11
C LYS A 571 5.12 3.67 16.37
N GLU A 572 4.36 2.80 17.01
CA GLU A 572 3.62 1.72 16.38
C GLU A 572 2.37 2.21 15.65
N LEU A 573 1.95 1.48 14.62
CA LEU A 573 0.65 1.66 13.98
C LEU A 573 -0.42 0.82 14.67
N LEU A 574 -1.43 1.47 15.23
CA LEU A 574 -2.62 0.82 15.76
C LEU A 574 -3.72 0.81 14.70
N VAL A 575 -4.33 -0.35 14.49
CA VAL A 575 -5.40 -0.58 13.52
C VAL A 575 -6.62 -1.15 14.24
N LEU A 576 -7.72 -0.40 14.23
CA LEU A 576 -9.01 -0.88 14.72
C LEU A 576 -9.77 -1.54 13.58
N THR A 577 -10.24 -2.76 13.79
CA THR A 577 -10.94 -3.53 12.76
C THR A 577 -12.29 -4.00 13.27
N LYS A 578 -13.27 -4.15 12.38
CA LYS A 578 -14.57 -4.73 12.68
C LYS A 578 -14.98 -5.76 11.64
N ARG A 579 -15.74 -6.76 12.06
CA ARG A 579 -16.29 -7.79 11.18
C ARG A 579 -17.72 -8.15 11.55
N GLY A 580 -18.64 -8.05 10.59
CA GLY A 580 -20.01 -8.54 10.75
C GLY A 580 -20.08 -10.05 10.58
N ARG A 581 -20.92 -10.71 11.37
CA ARG A 581 -21.38 -12.08 11.12
C ARG A 581 -22.90 -12.13 11.29
N LYS A 582 -23.57 -12.87 10.41
CA LYS A 582 -25.00 -13.15 10.55
C LYS A 582 -25.22 -13.97 11.83
N ASP A 583 -26.17 -13.57 12.65
CA ASP A 583 -26.64 -14.39 13.76
C ASP A 583 -27.73 -15.38 13.27
N ARG A 584 -28.17 -16.26 14.17
CA ARG A 584 -29.17 -17.29 13.86
C ARG A 584 -30.58 -16.72 13.63
N GLU A 585 -30.84 -15.48 14.04
CA GLU A 585 -32.14 -14.80 13.98
C GLU A 585 -32.24 -13.82 12.81
N GLY A 586 -31.17 -13.69 12.00
CA GLY A 586 -31.14 -12.83 10.81
C GLY A 586 -30.51 -11.46 11.04
N GLY A 587 -30.11 -11.12 12.27
CA GLY A 587 -29.36 -9.92 12.61
C GLY A 587 -27.86 -10.02 12.26
N VAL A 588 -27.15 -8.89 12.38
CA VAL A 588 -25.69 -8.82 12.19
C VAL A 588 -25.03 -8.52 13.52
N ARG A 589 -24.21 -9.46 14.00
CA ARG A 589 -23.35 -9.25 15.16
C ARG A 589 -21.97 -8.78 14.70
N TYR A 590 -21.51 -7.67 15.26
CA TYR A 590 -20.18 -7.15 14.97
C TYR A 590 -19.14 -7.68 15.95
N TYR A 591 -17.95 -7.92 15.43
CA TYR A 591 -16.77 -8.28 16.20
C TYR A 591 -15.67 -7.27 15.95
N THR A 592 -15.24 -6.59 16.99
CA THR A 592 -14.16 -5.58 16.94
C THR A 592 -12.84 -6.21 17.37
N ARG A 593 -11.73 -5.74 16.81
CA ARG A 593 -10.39 -6.19 17.17
C ARG A 593 -9.38 -5.05 17.03
N LEU A 594 -8.50 -4.91 18.02
CA LEU A 594 -7.35 -4.01 18.01
C LEU A 594 -6.10 -4.78 17.59
N LEU A 595 -5.38 -4.23 16.61
CA LEU A 595 -4.10 -4.74 16.13
C LEU A 595 -3.04 -3.64 16.29
N ILE A 596 -1.84 -3.99 16.75
CA ILE A 596 -0.71 -3.06 16.88
C ILE A 596 0.45 -3.62 16.10
N TYR A 597 0.91 -2.86 15.11
CA TYR A 597 2.00 -3.22 14.23
C TYR A 597 3.23 -2.35 14.48
N LYS A 598 4.39 -2.99 14.58
CA LYS A 598 5.68 -2.34 14.43
C LYS A 598 5.81 -1.77 13.03
N VAL A 599 6.25 -0.53 12.95
CA VAL A 599 6.64 0.12 11.70
C VAL A 599 8.13 0.32 11.79
N ALA A 600 8.90 -0.39 10.96
CA ALA A 600 10.35 -0.27 10.97
C ALA A 600 10.77 1.20 10.69
N PRO A 601 11.81 1.73 11.36
CA PRO A 601 12.39 3.04 11.08
C PRO A 601 12.90 3.18 9.65
#